data_AF-A0AAV2S5P7-F1
#
_entry.id   AF-A0AAV2S5P7-F1
#
_cell.length_a   1.000
_cell.length_b   1.000
_cell.length_c   1.000
_cell.angle_alpha   90.00
_cell.angle_beta   90.00
_cell.angle_gamma   90.00
#
_symmetry.space_group_name_H-M   'P 1'
#
loop_
_entity.id
_entity.type
_entity.pdbx_description
1 polymer ?
#
loop_
_entity_poly.entity_id
_entity_poly.type
_entity_poly.pdbx_seq_one_letter_code
_entity_poly.pdbx_strand_id
1 'polypeptide(L)'
;DTNTIFRGNSLVSKCMDELMRLSGQHYLRATLKPTLDLIVRERKPCEIDPTKMASGESRENNLANLKEYVGYILKAISHSALSCPPVMCQIFSQLRELANTYFPNQREVRYSVISGFVFLRFFAPAILGPKLFDLTTEIIDTSTLRTLTLLSKTVQSVGNLVSLRSSQHNFKETYMRDMFSYCVTDKHVDAVRT
;
A
#
# COMPACT_ATOMS: atom_id res chain seq x y z
N ASP A 1 -9.63 9.62 18.17
CA ASP A 1 -9.09 10.36 17.02
C ASP A 1 -9.33 9.51 15.78
N THR A 2 -9.94 10.06 14.72
CA THR A 2 -10.16 9.34 13.46
C THR A 2 -8.85 8.91 12.80
N ASN A 3 -7.76 9.60 13.12
CA ASN A 3 -6.44 9.35 12.57
C ASN A 3 -5.68 8.20 13.26
N THR A 4 -6.22 7.63 14.34
CA THR A 4 -5.59 6.52 15.09
C THR A 4 -6.39 5.23 15.08
N ILE A 5 -7.58 5.22 14.46
CA ILE A 5 -8.46 4.05 14.43
C ILE A 5 -7.72 2.91 13.73
N PHE A 6 -7.58 1.80 14.44
CA PHE A 6 -6.80 0.65 13.99
C PHE A 6 -5.35 1.04 13.59
N ARG A 7 -4.69 2.05 14.16
CA ARG A 7 -3.22 2.16 14.02
C ARG A 7 -2.46 1.56 15.19
N GLY A 8 -3.17 1.18 16.25
CA GLY A 8 -2.61 0.51 17.42
C GLY A 8 -2.37 -0.98 17.17
N ASN A 9 -1.33 -1.51 17.81
CA ASN A 9 -1.03 -2.94 17.88
C ASN A 9 -1.75 -3.56 19.09
N SER A 10 -3.00 -3.96 18.89
CA SER A 10 -3.78 -4.75 19.86
C SER A 10 -3.86 -6.22 19.44
N LEU A 11 -4.23 -7.10 20.38
CA LEU A 11 -4.52 -8.50 20.07
C LEU A 11 -5.55 -8.61 18.94
N VAL A 12 -6.62 -7.81 19.01
CA VAL A 12 -7.67 -7.75 17.98
C VAL A 12 -7.07 -7.39 16.62
N SER A 13 -6.23 -6.36 16.53
CA SER A 13 -5.61 -6.00 15.25
C SER A 13 -4.73 -7.10 14.67
N LYS A 14 -3.98 -7.84 15.51
CA LYS A 14 -3.15 -8.97 15.08
C LYS A 14 -3.99 -10.15 14.60
N CYS A 15 -5.10 -10.46 15.29
CA CYS A 15 -6.03 -11.48 14.84
C CYS A 15 -6.65 -11.13 13.49
N MET A 16 -6.98 -9.85 13.26
CA MET A 16 -7.50 -9.38 11.98
C MET A 16 -6.44 -9.45 10.87
N ASP A 17 -5.18 -9.09 11.17
CA ASP A 17 -4.05 -9.23 10.24
C ASP A 17 -3.90 -10.68 9.79
N GLU A 18 -3.92 -11.61 10.75
CA GLU A 18 -3.77 -13.04 10.50
C GLU A 18 -4.96 -13.60 9.71
N LEU A 19 -6.19 -13.23 10.08
CA LEU A 19 -7.41 -13.64 9.38
C LEU A 19 -7.41 -13.17 7.92
N MET A 20 -7.03 -11.90 7.68
CA MET A 20 -6.89 -11.37 6.33
C MET A 20 -5.77 -12.07 5.57
N ARG A 21 -4.64 -12.34 6.20
CA ARG A 21 -3.53 -13.06 5.56
C ARG A 21 -3.96 -14.45 5.11
N LEU A 22 -4.63 -15.22 5.97
CA LEU A 22 -5.07 -16.58 5.67
C LEU A 22 -6.19 -16.59 4.61
N SER A 23 -7.22 -15.77 4.80
CA SER A 23 -8.38 -15.74 3.89
C SER A 23 -8.05 -15.08 2.55
N GLY A 24 -7.10 -14.15 2.56
CA GLY A 24 -6.71 -13.34 1.42
C GLY A 24 -5.50 -13.87 0.65
N GLN A 25 -4.87 -14.97 1.07
CA GLN A 25 -3.60 -15.42 0.48
C GLN A 25 -3.70 -15.64 -1.05
N HIS A 26 -4.74 -16.34 -1.51
CA HIS A 26 -4.94 -16.57 -2.94
C HIS A 26 -5.21 -15.26 -3.69
N TYR A 27 -6.06 -14.40 -3.13
CA TYR A 27 -6.37 -13.09 -3.68
C TYR A 27 -5.10 -12.23 -3.81
N LEU A 28 -4.31 -12.15 -2.74
CA LEU A 28 -3.06 -11.40 -2.69
C LEU A 28 -2.04 -11.91 -3.73
N ARG A 29 -1.91 -13.24 -3.86
CA ARG A 29 -1.08 -13.85 -4.91
C ARG A 29 -1.55 -13.46 -6.30
N ALA A 30 -2.84 -13.60 -6.60
CA ALA A 30 -3.39 -13.24 -7.90
C ALA A 30 -3.19 -11.74 -8.23
N THR A 31 -3.32 -10.87 -7.23
CA THR A 31 -3.18 -9.42 -7.40
C THR A 31 -1.73 -8.96 -7.51
N LEU A 32 -0.85 -9.36 -6.59
CA LEU A 32 0.49 -8.77 -6.47
C LEU A 32 1.61 -9.60 -7.08
N LYS A 33 1.48 -10.93 -7.11
CA LYS A 33 2.58 -11.80 -7.52
C LYS A 33 3.12 -11.50 -8.93
N PRO A 34 2.28 -11.29 -9.97
CA PRO A 34 2.78 -10.99 -11.31
C PRO A 34 3.65 -9.73 -11.36
N THR A 35 3.24 -8.67 -10.65
CA THR A 35 3.98 -7.42 -10.58
C THR A 35 5.26 -7.56 -9.74
N LEU A 36 5.22 -8.31 -8.64
CA LEU A 36 6.40 -8.55 -7.82
C LEU A 36 7.45 -9.42 -8.53
N ASP A 37 7.01 -10.46 -9.25
CA ASP A 37 7.90 -11.30 -10.05
C ASP A 37 8.58 -10.48 -11.16
N LEU A 38 7.83 -9.53 -11.78
CA LEU A 38 8.41 -8.57 -12.73
C LEU A 38 9.51 -7.71 -12.09
N ILE A 39 9.25 -7.13 -10.92
CA ILE A 39 10.22 -6.28 -10.19
C ILE A 39 11.47 -7.07 -9.82
N VAL A 40 11.30 -8.29 -9.31
CA VAL A 40 12.41 -9.17 -8.91
C VAL A 40 13.25 -9.62 -10.10
N ARG A 41 12.61 -9.76 -11.28
CA ARG A 41 13.29 -10.09 -12.54
C ARG A 41 14.03 -8.90 -13.14
N GLU A 42 13.40 -7.72 -13.18
CA GLU A 42 13.97 -6.53 -13.83
C GLU A 42 15.06 -5.85 -13.01
N ARG A 43 14.92 -5.83 -11.67
CA ARG A 43 15.90 -5.25 -10.73
C ARG A 43 16.34 -3.81 -11.07
N LYS A 44 15.46 -3.03 -11.68
CA LYS A 44 15.71 -1.61 -11.99
C LYS A 44 16.03 -0.81 -10.72
N PRO A 45 17.04 0.07 -10.73
CA PRO A 45 17.34 0.94 -9.61
C PRO A 45 16.19 1.93 -9.39
N CYS A 46 15.75 2.04 -8.13
CA CYS A 46 14.65 2.90 -7.71
C CYS A 46 15.02 3.77 -6.50
N GLU A 47 16.31 3.84 -6.13
CA GLU A 47 16.74 4.65 -4.99
C GLU A 47 16.63 6.14 -5.33
N ILE A 48 15.91 6.86 -4.50
CA ILE A 48 15.63 8.30 -4.64
C ILE A 48 16.07 9.08 -3.41
N ASP A 49 16.68 8.44 -2.42
CA ASP A 49 17.37 9.08 -1.31
C ASP A 49 18.77 9.51 -1.77
N PRO A 50 19.06 10.83 -1.91
CA PRO A 50 20.36 11.31 -2.38
C PRO A 50 21.54 10.83 -1.54
N THR A 51 21.31 10.47 -0.27
CA THR A 51 22.36 9.99 0.64
C THR A 51 22.72 8.52 0.42
N LYS A 52 21.88 7.76 -0.30
CA LYS A 52 22.04 6.33 -0.55
C LYS A 52 22.23 5.97 -2.02
N MET A 53 22.02 6.94 -2.91
CA MET A 53 22.28 6.78 -4.34
C MET A 53 23.76 6.57 -4.62
N ALA A 54 24.06 5.66 -5.53
CA ALA A 54 25.43 5.43 -5.96
C ALA A 54 25.92 6.56 -6.88
N SER A 55 27.24 6.78 -6.90
CA SER A 55 27.86 7.77 -7.78
C SER A 55 27.57 7.43 -9.26
N GLY A 56 26.88 8.33 -9.96
CA GLY A 56 26.50 8.17 -11.37
C GLY A 56 25.05 7.74 -11.61
N GLU A 57 24.27 7.45 -10.57
CA GLU A 57 22.84 7.20 -10.74
C GLU A 57 22.06 8.49 -11.01
N SER A 58 21.16 8.43 -11.99
CA SER A 58 20.22 9.53 -12.23
C SER A 58 18.99 9.38 -11.33
N ARG A 59 18.80 10.35 -10.43
CA ARG A 59 17.62 10.43 -9.56
C ARG A 59 16.34 10.44 -10.38
N GLU A 60 16.35 11.11 -11.53
CA GLU A 60 15.20 11.24 -12.41
C GLU A 60 14.81 9.89 -13.01
N ASN A 61 15.79 9.09 -13.45
CA ASN A 61 15.54 7.74 -13.96
C ASN A 61 15.04 6.81 -12.85
N ASN A 62 15.65 6.85 -11.67
CA ASN A 62 15.24 6.04 -10.52
C ASN A 62 13.81 6.39 -10.07
N LEU A 63 13.47 7.68 -10.10
CA LEU A 63 12.12 8.16 -9.82
C LEU A 63 11.13 7.68 -10.89
N ALA A 64 11.49 7.69 -12.17
CA ALA A 64 10.65 7.19 -13.25
C ALA A 64 10.38 5.68 -13.11
N ASN A 65 11.42 4.88 -12.81
CA ASN A 65 11.29 3.45 -12.54
C ASN A 65 10.35 3.19 -11.35
N LEU A 66 10.52 3.95 -10.25
CA LEU A 66 9.66 3.82 -9.08
C LEU A 66 8.21 4.18 -9.39
N LYS A 67 7.95 5.23 -10.18
CA LYS A 67 6.59 5.61 -10.63
C LYS A 67 5.95 4.52 -11.47
N GLU A 68 6.71 3.92 -12.38
CA GLU A 68 6.25 2.81 -13.22
C GLU A 68 5.79 1.63 -12.36
N TYR A 69 6.63 1.15 -11.44
CA TYR A 69 6.29 0.04 -10.55
C TYR A 69 5.11 0.33 -9.61
N VAL A 70 5.04 1.55 -9.04
CA VAL A 70 3.87 1.96 -8.24
C VAL A 70 2.60 1.94 -9.09
N GLY A 71 2.68 2.42 -10.33
CA GLY A 71 1.56 2.38 -11.29
C GLY A 71 1.07 0.96 -11.53
N TYR A 72 1.97 0.00 -11.76
CA TYR A 72 1.60 -1.42 -11.92
C TYR A 72 0.93 -2.00 -10.68
N ILE A 73 1.45 -1.72 -9.48
CA ILE A 73 0.87 -2.21 -8.22
C ILE A 73 -0.53 -1.62 -7.99
N LEU A 74 -0.68 -0.30 -8.09
CA LEU A 74 -1.97 0.36 -7.86
C LEU A 74 -3.00 -0.09 -8.90
N LYS A 75 -2.60 -0.22 -10.18
CA LYS A 75 -3.46 -0.74 -11.23
C LYS A 75 -3.92 -2.17 -10.91
N ALA A 76 -3.02 -3.04 -10.46
CA ALA A 76 -3.37 -4.41 -10.11
C ALA A 76 -4.37 -4.46 -8.94
N ILE A 77 -4.14 -3.66 -7.89
CA ILE A 77 -5.03 -3.57 -6.73
C ILE A 77 -6.43 -3.04 -7.12
N SER A 78 -6.50 -1.96 -7.90
CA SER A 78 -7.78 -1.40 -8.34
C SER A 78 -8.60 -2.37 -9.19
N HIS A 79 -7.95 -3.10 -10.11
CA HIS A 79 -8.66 -4.09 -10.94
C HIS A 79 -9.04 -5.36 -10.18
N SER A 80 -8.44 -5.63 -9.02
CA SER A 80 -8.73 -6.82 -8.23
C SER A 80 -9.90 -6.65 -7.26
N ALA A 81 -10.46 -5.44 -7.10
CA ALA A 81 -11.52 -5.14 -6.12
C ALA A 81 -12.69 -6.15 -6.13
N LEU A 82 -13.15 -6.56 -7.32
CA LEU A 82 -14.26 -7.52 -7.48
C LEU A 82 -13.90 -8.98 -7.14
N SER A 83 -12.61 -9.30 -7.07
CA SER A 83 -12.11 -10.64 -6.71
C SER A 83 -11.82 -10.78 -5.21
N CYS A 84 -12.14 -9.76 -4.41
CA CYS A 84 -11.91 -9.76 -2.98
C CYS A 84 -12.71 -10.89 -2.28
N PRO A 85 -12.08 -11.73 -1.43
CA PRO A 85 -12.76 -12.84 -0.77
C PRO A 85 -13.95 -12.39 0.10
N PRO A 86 -15.07 -13.14 0.14
CA PRO A 86 -16.25 -12.79 0.92
C PRO A 86 -15.96 -12.51 2.40
N VAL A 87 -15.04 -13.27 3.02
CA VAL A 87 -14.63 -13.08 4.42
C VAL A 87 -14.00 -11.71 4.64
N MET A 88 -13.17 -11.26 3.70
CA MET A 88 -12.57 -9.92 3.77
C MET A 88 -13.62 -8.83 3.55
N CYS A 89 -14.55 -9.03 2.62
CA CYS A 89 -15.68 -8.13 2.41
C CYS A 89 -16.55 -7.97 3.67
N GLN A 90 -16.79 -9.06 4.42
CA GLN A 90 -17.51 -9.01 5.70
C GLN A 90 -16.76 -8.18 6.75
N ILE A 91 -15.44 -8.39 6.87
CA ILE A 91 -14.57 -7.57 7.73
C ILE A 91 -14.71 -6.09 7.37
N PHE A 92 -14.62 -5.75 6.08
CA PHE A 92 -14.73 -4.36 5.61
C PHE A 92 -16.10 -3.77 5.87
N SER A 93 -17.17 -4.56 5.72
CA SER A 93 -18.54 -4.14 6.05
C SER A 93 -18.68 -3.83 7.54
N GLN A 94 -18.18 -4.70 8.42
CA GLN A 94 -18.21 -4.47 9.87
C GLN A 94 -17.38 -3.24 10.27
N LEU A 95 -16.19 -3.07 9.69
CA LEU A 95 -15.37 -1.88 9.92
C LEU A 95 -16.09 -0.60 9.48
N ARG A 96 -16.80 -0.65 8.36
CA ARG A 96 -17.62 0.47 7.85
C ARG A 96 -18.78 0.80 8.77
N GLU A 97 -19.49 -0.21 9.27
CA GLU A 97 -20.59 -0.05 10.22
C GLU A 97 -20.12 0.55 11.55
N LEU A 98 -19.03 0.04 12.09
CA LEU A 98 -18.41 0.60 13.30
C LEU A 98 -18.01 2.06 13.08
N ALA A 99 -17.35 2.38 11.96
CA ALA A 99 -17.00 3.75 11.63
C ALA A 99 -18.24 4.65 11.50
N ASN A 100 -19.35 4.14 10.97
CA ASN A 100 -20.61 4.86 10.89
C ASN A 100 -21.22 5.15 12.28
N THR A 101 -21.13 4.19 13.21
CA THR A 101 -21.63 4.33 14.58
C THR A 101 -20.81 5.32 15.40
N TYR A 102 -19.47 5.27 15.31
CA TYR A 102 -18.58 6.16 16.07
C TYR A 102 -18.41 7.54 15.42
N PHE A 103 -18.58 7.67 14.10
CA PHE A 103 -18.41 8.92 13.35
C PHE A 103 -19.59 9.20 12.40
N PRO A 104 -20.83 9.32 12.92
CA PRO A 104 -22.04 9.42 12.10
C PRO A 104 -22.04 10.64 11.17
N ASN A 105 -21.43 11.75 11.61
CA ASN A 105 -21.38 13.02 10.90
C ASN A 105 -20.23 13.12 9.87
N GLN A 106 -19.38 12.10 9.75
CA GLN A 106 -18.20 12.12 8.87
C GLN A 106 -18.29 11.01 7.82
N ARG A 107 -19.10 11.24 6.77
CA ARG A 107 -19.35 10.26 5.70
C ARG A 107 -18.08 9.76 5.01
N GLU A 108 -17.08 10.63 4.85
CA GLU A 108 -15.79 10.29 4.25
C GLU A 108 -15.05 9.20 5.05
N VAL A 109 -15.12 9.23 6.38
CA VAL A 109 -14.43 8.27 7.28
C VAL A 109 -14.84 6.83 7.00
N ARG A 110 -16.05 6.60 6.49
CA ARG A 110 -16.59 5.27 6.18
C ARG A 110 -15.80 4.56 5.07
N TYR A 111 -15.31 5.30 4.08
CA TYR A 111 -14.48 4.76 2.99
C TYR A 111 -12.99 4.88 3.32
N SER A 112 -12.63 5.99 3.98
CA SER A 112 -11.27 6.31 4.38
C SER A 112 -10.69 5.24 5.34
N VAL A 113 -11.50 4.71 6.26
CA VAL A 113 -11.08 3.67 7.22
C VAL A 113 -10.78 2.34 6.54
N ILE A 114 -11.56 1.94 5.54
CA ILE A 114 -11.37 0.66 4.85
C ILE A 114 -10.10 0.73 4.01
N SER A 115 -9.96 1.78 3.21
CA SER A 115 -8.74 2.00 2.41
C SER A 115 -7.50 2.08 3.31
N GLY A 116 -7.53 2.92 4.34
CA GLY A 116 -6.41 3.03 5.29
C GLY A 116 -6.05 1.69 5.93
N PHE A 117 -7.04 0.87 6.30
CA PHE A 117 -6.85 -0.44 6.91
C PHE A 117 -6.25 -1.46 5.94
N VAL A 118 -6.82 -1.61 4.75
CA VAL A 118 -6.40 -2.63 3.76
C VAL A 118 -5.00 -2.34 3.24
N PHE A 119 -4.71 -1.09 2.91
CA PHE A 119 -3.37 -0.72 2.47
C PHE A 119 -2.35 -0.91 3.60
N LEU A 120 -2.71 -0.59 4.85
CA LEU A 120 -1.81 -0.70 6.00
C LEU A 120 -1.50 -2.13 6.45
N ARG A 121 -2.50 -3.01 6.42
CA ARG A 121 -2.39 -4.33 7.03
C ARG A 121 -2.28 -5.47 6.06
N PHE A 122 -2.63 -5.23 4.80
CA PHE A 122 -2.69 -6.28 3.80
C PHE A 122 -1.69 -6.02 2.69
N PHE A 123 -1.86 -4.96 1.90
CA PHE A 123 -1.02 -4.74 0.72
C PHE A 123 0.39 -4.23 1.05
N ALA A 124 0.56 -3.21 1.90
CA ALA A 124 1.89 -2.66 2.20
C ALA A 124 2.80 -3.67 2.92
N PRO A 125 2.31 -4.47 3.90
CA PRO A 125 3.11 -5.54 4.50
C PRO A 125 3.47 -6.65 3.52
N ALA A 126 2.56 -7.01 2.62
CA ALA A 126 2.78 -8.00 1.57
C ALA A 126 3.88 -7.58 0.58
N ILE A 127 3.92 -6.30 0.21
CA ILE A 127 4.96 -5.75 -0.67
C ILE A 127 6.30 -5.66 0.07
N LEU A 128 6.29 -5.26 1.36
CA LEU A 128 7.51 -5.12 2.15
C LEU A 128 8.18 -6.47 2.43
N GLY A 129 7.37 -7.49 2.73
CA GLY A 129 7.83 -8.83 3.09
C GLY A 129 7.20 -9.91 2.21
N PRO A 130 7.48 -9.96 0.89
CA PRO A 130 6.79 -10.86 -0.03
C PRO A 130 6.98 -12.34 0.31
N LYS A 131 8.09 -12.71 0.96
CA LYS A 131 8.32 -14.07 1.46
C LYS A 131 7.36 -14.46 2.59
N LEU A 132 7.04 -13.52 3.50
CA LEU A 132 6.13 -13.76 4.63
C LEU A 132 4.68 -13.98 4.18
N PHE A 133 4.35 -13.56 2.96
CA PHE A 133 3.04 -13.72 2.34
C PHE A 133 3.06 -14.76 1.22
N ASP A 134 4.14 -15.54 1.12
CA ASP A 134 4.37 -16.55 0.08
C ASP A 134 4.12 -16.04 -1.36
N LEU A 135 4.53 -14.80 -1.63
CA LEU A 135 4.46 -14.17 -2.95
C LEU A 135 5.69 -14.48 -3.79
N THR A 136 6.82 -14.79 -3.15
CA THR A 136 8.05 -15.21 -3.81
C THR A 136 8.83 -16.18 -2.94
N THR A 137 9.51 -17.13 -3.60
CA THR A 137 10.45 -18.06 -2.99
C THR A 137 11.90 -17.69 -3.32
N GLU A 138 12.12 -16.69 -4.18
CA GLU A 138 13.44 -16.30 -4.65
C GLU A 138 14.24 -15.52 -3.60
N ILE A 139 15.57 -15.57 -3.70
CA ILE A 139 16.44 -14.71 -2.91
C ILE A 139 16.45 -13.33 -3.57
N ILE A 140 15.87 -12.35 -2.87
CA ILE A 140 15.84 -10.96 -3.29
C ILE A 140 17.10 -10.27 -2.78
N ASP A 141 17.82 -9.60 -3.67
CA ASP A 141 19.01 -8.83 -3.32
C ASP A 141 18.66 -7.53 -2.55
N THR A 142 19.65 -6.92 -1.92
CA THR A 142 19.47 -5.73 -1.07
C THR A 142 18.90 -4.53 -1.83
N SER A 143 19.24 -4.34 -3.11
CA SER A 143 18.74 -3.24 -3.92
C SER A 143 17.25 -3.43 -4.26
N THR A 144 16.87 -4.65 -4.63
CA THR A 144 15.47 -4.98 -4.88
C THR A 144 14.63 -4.93 -3.59
N LEU A 145 15.15 -5.39 -2.45
CA LEU A 145 14.49 -5.23 -1.13
C LEU A 145 14.28 -3.75 -0.77
N ARG A 146 15.26 -2.90 -1.10
CA ARG A 146 15.14 -1.46 -0.91
C ARG A 146 14.05 -0.87 -1.80
N THR A 147 13.96 -1.31 -3.06
CA THR A 147 12.88 -0.95 -3.99
C THR A 147 11.52 -1.35 -3.43
N LEU A 148 11.36 -2.58 -2.96
CA LEU A 148 10.11 -3.05 -2.31
C LEU A 148 9.75 -2.22 -1.07
N THR A 149 10.74 -1.78 -0.30
CA THR A 149 10.52 -0.87 0.83
C THR A 149 9.96 0.48 0.38
N LEU A 150 10.52 1.07 -0.69
CA LEU A 150 10.03 2.33 -1.25
C LEU A 150 8.61 2.18 -1.83
N LEU A 151 8.33 1.06 -2.49
CA LEU A 151 7.01 0.72 -3.00
C LEU A 151 5.98 0.57 -1.88
N SER A 152 6.29 -0.21 -0.84
CA SER A 152 5.43 -0.39 0.33
C SER A 152 5.13 0.95 1.02
N LYS A 153 6.15 1.80 1.24
CA LYS A 153 5.96 3.15 1.76
C LYS A 153 5.05 4.01 0.87
N THR A 154 5.22 3.92 -0.45
CA THR A 154 4.40 4.70 -1.40
C THR A 154 2.94 4.26 -1.35
N VAL A 155 2.70 2.95 -1.47
CA VAL A 155 1.39 2.31 -1.41
C VAL A 155 0.69 2.58 -0.08
N GLN A 156 1.44 2.53 1.02
CA GLN A 156 0.95 2.89 2.35
C GLN A 156 0.44 4.33 2.42
N SER A 157 1.23 5.27 1.88
CA SER A 157 0.84 6.67 1.87
C SER A 157 -0.38 6.92 0.99
N VAL A 158 -0.53 6.21 -0.13
CA VAL A 158 -1.76 6.29 -0.95
C VAL A 158 -2.98 5.91 -0.11
N GLY A 159 -2.92 4.77 0.60
CA GLY A 159 -3.99 4.36 1.52
C GLY A 159 -4.27 5.40 2.62
N ASN A 160 -3.22 6.03 3.15
CA ASN A 160 -3.35 7.10 4.15
C ASN A 160 -3.92 8.40 3.57
N LEU A 161 -3.64 8.74 2.31
CA LEU A 161 -4.17 9.95 1.65
C LEU A 161 -5.65 9.82 1.31
N VAL A 162 -6.09 8.62 0.93
CA VAL A 162 -7.53 8.29 0.86
C VAL A 162 -8.15 8.40 2.25
N SER A 163 -7.41 8.03 3.30
CA SER A 163 -7.83 8.11 4.70
C SER A 163 -7.87 9.55 5.25
N LEU A 164 -6.98 10.44 4.78
CA LEU A 164 -6.66 11.76 5.33
C LEU A 164 -6.74 12.83 4.25
N ARG A 165 -7.81 13.63 4.25
CA ARG A 165 -7.81 14.96 3.60
C ARG A 165 -7.34 16.08 4.55
N SER A 166 -6.60 15.75 5.60
CA SER A 166 -5.93 16.78 6.40
C SER A 166 -4.72 17.27 5.61
N SER A 167 -4.73 18.54 5.23
CA SER A 167 -3.73 19.30 4.47
C SER A 167 -2.32 19.34 5.10
N GLN A 168 -2.03 18.47 6.05
CA GLN A 168 -0.76 18.36 6.78
C GLN A 168 -0.28 16.92 6.75
N HIS A 169 0.12 16.44 5.56
CA HIS A 169 1.06 15.33 5.54
C HIS A 169 2.41 15.89 6.00
N ASN A 170 2.77 15.66 7.27
CA ASN A 170 4.14 15.86 7.72
C ASN A 170 5.03 14.85 6.98
N PHE A 171 5.54 15.25 5.82
CA PHE A 171 6.50 14.45 5.06
C PHE A 171 7.77 14.31 5.90
N LYS A 172 7.86 13.23 6.69
CA LYS A 172 9.08 12.90 7.43
C LYS A 172 10.28 12.70 6.50
N GLU A 173 10.02 12.30 5.25
CA GLU A 173 11.02 12.04 4.22
C GLU A 173 10.76 12.97 3.02
N THR A 174 11.48 14.09 2.96
CA THR A 174 11.32 15.13 1.92
C THR A 174 11.55 14.60 0.51
N TYR A 175 12.40 13.58 0.35
CA TYR A 175 12.72 12.97 -0.94
C TYR A 175 11.55 12.22 -1.59
N MET A 176 10.55 11.79 -0.81
CA MET A 176 9.37 11.08 -1.32
C MET A 176 8.27 12.02 -1.83
N ARG A 177 8.43 13.34 -1.67
CA ARG A 177 7.40 14.34 -2.01
C ARG A 177 6.96 14.25 -3.47
N ASP A 178 7.89 14.06 -4.40
CA ASP A 178 7.62 14.00 -5.84
C ASP A 178 6.85 12.71 -6.22
N MET A 179 7.15 11.60 -5.55
CA MET A 179 6.40 10.34 -5.69
C MET A 179 4.97 10.49 -5.18
N PHE A 180 4.81 11.12 -4.02
CA PHE A 180 3.50 11.34 -3.44
C PHE A 180 2.68 12.31 -4.29
N SER A 181 3.27 13.38 -4.81
CA SER A 181 2.59 14.30 -5.73
C SER A 181 2.09 13.59 -6.99
N TYR A 182 2.85 12.65 -7.55
CA TYR A 182 2.40 11.81 -8.66
C TYR A 182 1.19 10.96 -8.29
N CYS A 183 1.21 10.30 -7.12
CA CYS A 183 0.12 9.46 -6.65
C CYS A 183 -1.15 10.25 -6.26
N VAL A 184 -1.02 11.55 -5.95
CA VAL A 184 -2.12 12.44 -5.56
C VAL A 184 -2.91 12.98 -6.76
N THR A 185 -2.49 12.71 -8.00
CA THR A 185 -3.34 13.01 -9.17
C THR A 185 -4.66 12.24 -9.10
N ASP A 186 -5.78 12.92 -9.37
CA ASP A 186 -7.17 12.43 -9.17
C ASP A 186 -7.41 10.99 -9.68
N LYS A 187 -6.72 10.59 -10.76
CA LYS A 187 -6.82 9.26 -11.37
C LYS A 187 -6.53 8.08 -10.43
N HIS A 188 -5.54 8.19 -9.54
CA HIS A 188 -5.16 7.07 -8.65
C HIS A 188 -6.00 7.05 -7.37
N VAL A 189 -6.39 8.21 -6.85
CA VAL A 189 -7.22 8.32 -5.66
C VAL A 189 -8.66 7.87 -5.97
N ASP A 190 -9.20 8.23 -7.13
CA ASP A 190 -10.56 7.84 -7.52
C ASP A 190 -10.67 6.35 -7.87
N ALA A 191 -9.63 5.78 -8.48
CA ALA A 191 -9.54 4.34 -8.76
C ALA A 191 -9.40 3.46 -7.51
N VAL A 192 -9.05 4.04 -6.35
CA VAL A 192 -8.98 3.35 -5.06
C VAL A 192 -10.27 3.56 -4.23
N ARG A 193 -11.09 4.55 -4.59
CA ARG A 193 -12.37 4.85 -3.93
C ARG A 193 -13.57 4.12 -4.54
N THR A 194 -13.43 3.61 -5.77
CA THR A 194 -14.46 2.86 -6.50
C THR A 194 -14.43 1.39 -6.12
#